data_AF-A0A8S3G7D1-F1
#
_entry.id   AF-A0A8S3G7D1-F1
#
_cell.length_a   1.000
_cell.length_b   1.000
_cell.length_c   1.000
_cell.angle_alpha   90.00
_cell.angle_beta   90.00
_cell.angle_gamma   90.00
#
_symmetry.space_group_name_H-M   'P 1'
#
loop_
_entity.id
_entity.type
_entity.pdbx_description
1 polymer ?
#
loop_
_entity_poly.entity_id
_entity_poly.type
_entity_poly.pdbx_seq_one_letter_code
_entity_poly.pdbx_strand_id
1 'polypeptide(L)'
;YGSCSQQGTSYRSVPRSYIPPACSGRTLLCKEVLNDHCVLFPTFTDESSSVAAKKSVFEEHMYKIEDERFELDIVMEVNLSAIRSLESVQLHMNSLTPEQLNNFQLDDQLGGQSTFTQRQAVQRIYGERASEIIDGLKRNPRVAVPIVLKR
;
A
#
# COMPACT_ATOMS: atom_id res chain seq x y z
N TYR A 1 -25.51 22.76 -8.62
CA TYR A 1 -24.84 23.99 -9.07
C TYR A 1 -25.23 24.47 -10.46
N GLY A 2 -26.05 23.75 -11.24
CA GLY A 2 -26.47 24.17 -12.59
C GLY A 2 -27.33 25.45 -12.65
N SER A 3 -27.84 25.93 -11.51
CA SER A 3 -28.61 27.18 -11.38
C SER A 3 -27.76 28.40 -10.98
N CYS A 4 -26.45 28.24 -10.73
CA CYS A 4 -25.56 29.33 -10.33
C CYS A 4 -25.04 30.08 -11.57
N SER A 5 -25.23 31.41 -11.63
CA SER A 5 -24.77 32.24 -12.74
C SER A 5 -23.24 32.40 -12.72
N GLN A 6 -22.57 32.18 -13.85
CA GLN A 6 -21.12 32.29 -13.95
C GLN A 6 -20.64 33.74 -13.77
N GLN A 7 -19.68 33.95 -12.88
CA GLN A 7 -19.05 35.23 -12.57
C GLN A 7 -17.55 35.11 -12.82
N GLY A 8 -17.12 35.32 -14.08
CA GLY A 8 -15.75 35.09 -14.50
C GLY A 8 -15.39 33.60 -14.65
N THR A 9 -14.10 33.29 -14.71
CA THR A 9 -13.61 31.92 -14.99
C THR A 9 -13.88 31.00 -13.81
N SER A 10 -13.49 31.38 -12.59
CA SER A 10 -13.41 30.46 -11.42
C SER A 10 -14.50 30.66 -10.37
N TYR A 11 -15.42 31.60 -10.55
CA TYR A 11 -16.50 31.87 -9.59
C TYR A 11 -17.88 31.72 -10.22
N ARG A 12 -18.83 31.25 -9.41
CA ARG A 12 -20.26 31.26 -9.74
C ARG A 12 -21.05 31.90 -8.61
N SER A 13 -22.00 32.76 -8.96
CA SER A 13 -22.91 33.34 -7.98
C SER A 13 -24.03 32.36 -7.62
N VAL A 14 -24.31 32.21 -6.33
CA VAL A 14 -25.41 31.39 -5.84
C VAL A 14 -26.77 32.03 -6.19
N PRO A 15 -27.82 31.25 -6.49
CA PRO A 15 -29.15 31.79 -6.75
C PRO A 15 -29.66 32.62 -5.58
N ARG A 16 -30.49 33.64 -5.85
CA ARG A 16 -31.15 34.43 -4.80
C ARG A 16 -32.09 33.60 -3.90
N SER A 17 -32.51 32.43 -4.37
CA SER A 17 -33.32 31.47 -3.60
C SER A 17 -32.49 30.60 -2.65
N TYR A 18 -31.15 30.68 -2.71
CA TYR A 18 -30.28 29.95 -1.80
C TYR A 18 -30.31 30.63 -0.42
N ILE A 19 -30.70 29.88 0.60
CA ILE A 19 -30.74 30.34 1.98
C ILE A 19 -29.43 29.89 2.65
N PRO A 20 -28.54 30.83 3.05
CA PRO A 20 -27.32 30.48 3.77
C PRO A 20 -27.65 29.81 5.11
N PRO A 21 -26.86 28.81 5.55
CA PRO A 21 -27.04 28.22 6.87
C PRO A 21 -26.83 29.27 7.97
N ALA A 22 -27.67 29.21 9.01
CA ALA A 22 -27.56 30.12 10.14
C ALA A 22 -26.27 29.83 10.94
N CYS A 23 -25.45 30.86 11.15
CA CYS A 23 -24.22 30.78 11.94
C CYS A 23 -24.28 31.77 13.11
N SER A 24 -24.45 31.25 14.32
CA SER A 24 -24.56 32.04 15.56
C SER A 24 -23.26 32.77 15.94
N GLY A 25 -22.13 32.39 15.35
CA GLY A 25 -20.81 33.01 15.60
C GLY A 25 -20.48 34.23 14.72
N ARG A 26 -21.37 34.68 13.83
CA ARG A 26 -21.07 35.81 12.93
C ARG A 26 -21.11 37.15 13.67
N THR A 27 -19.96 37.82 13.74
CA THR A 27 -19.84 39.21 14.20
C THR A 27 -20.22 40.22 13.11
N LEU A 28 -20.31 41.51 13.46
CA LEU A 28 -20.57 42.59 12.48
C LEU A 28 -19.50 42.61 11.37
N LEU A 29 -18.22 42.51 11.74
CA LEU A 29 -17.12 42.46 10.79
C LEU A 29 -17.24 41.27 9.82
N CYS A 30 -17.63 40.09 10.32
CA CYS A 30 -17.83 38.91 9.48
C CYS A 30 -18.92 39.10 8.42
N LYS A 31 -19.93 39.94 8.67
CA LYS A 31 -20.98 40.24 7.68
C LYS A 31 -20.50 41.19 6.58
N GLU A 32 -19.48 42.00 6.86
CA GLU A 32 -18.92 42.95 5.90
C GLU A 32 -17.88 42.29 4.97
N VAL A 33 -17.11 41.32 5.49
CA VAL A 33 -15.94 40.79 4.76
C VAL A 33 -16.12 39.39 4.19
N LEU A 34 -17.05 38.58 4.69
CA LEU A 34 -17.19 37.19 4.24
C LEU A 34 -18.10 37.10 3.01
N ASN A 35 -17.73 36.21 2.10
CA ASN A 35 -18.48 35.96 0.88
C ASN A 35 -19.68 35.03 1.14
N ASP A 36 -20.88 35.54 0.89
CA ASP A 36 -22.15 34.80 0.94
C ASP A 36 -22.77 34.57 -0.44
N HIS A 37 -22.20 35.16 -1.49
CA HIS A 37 -22.86 35.33 -2.80
C HIS A 37 -22.20 34.54 -3.93
N CYS A 38 -20.94 34.13 -3.76
CA CYS A 38 -20.17 33.43 -4.78
C CYS A 38 -19.51 32.18 -4.19
N VAL A 39 -19.47 31.12 -4.99
CA VAL A 39 -18.71 29.91 -4.67
C VAL A 39 -17.60 29.74 -5.69
N LEU A 40 -16.48 29.20 -5.24
CA LEU A 40 -15.42 28.73 -6.14
C LEU A 40 -15.98 27.58 -6.96
N PHE A 41 -15.78 27.66 -8.27
CA PHE A 41 -16.13 26.60 -9.20
C PHE A 41 -14.87 26.24 -9.98
N PRO A 42 -14.39 24.99 -9.87
CA PRO A 42 -13.19 24.58 -10.59
C PRO A 42 -13.47 24.65 -12.09
N THR A 43 -12.78 25.57 -12.78
CA THR A 43 -12.75 25.65 -14.23
C THR A 43 -11.51 24.90 -14.69
N PHE A 44 -11.71 23.71 -15.24
CA PHE A 44 -10.67 23.09 -16.05
C PHE A 44 -10.64 23.83 -17.40
N THR A 45 -9.44 24.10 -17.90
CA THR A 45 -9.17 24.83 -19.14
C THR A 45 -9.57 24.06 -20.40
N ASP A 46 -10.05 22.82 -20.27
CA ASP A 46 -10.57 22.06 -21.39
C ASP A 46 -12.09 22.24 -21.49
N GLU A 47 -12.47 22.85 -22.61
CA GLU A 47 -13.80 23.15 -23.09
C GLU A 47 -14.69 21.89 -23.19
N SER A 48 -15.14 21.32 -22.07
CA SER A 48 -16.33 20.47 -22.04
C SER A 48 -16.94 20.45 -20.64
N SER A 49 -18.01 21.21 -20.50
CA SER A 49 -18.88 21.21 -19.34
C SER A 49 -19.68 19.90 -19.28
N SER A 50 -19.16 18.88 -18.60
CA SER A 50 -19.93 17.74 -18.10
C SER A 50 -19.18 16.98 -17.01
N VAL A 51 -19.85 16.87 -15.86
CA VAL A 51 -19.71 15.97 -14.69
C VAL A 51 -18.60 14.90 -14.75
N ALA A 52 -17.84 14.84 -13.65
CA ALA A 52 -16.66 14.03 -13.36
C ALA A 52 -15.40 14.54 -14.05
N ALA A 53 -14.38 14.86 -13.24
CA ALA A 53 -13.01 14.90 -13.74
C ALA A 53 -12.74 13.53 -14.37
N LYS A 54 -12.89 13.42 -15.69
CA LYS A 54 -12.41 12.26 -16.43
C LYS A 54 -10.91 12.31 -16.26
N LYS A 55 -10.40 11.54 -15.29
CA LYS A 55 -8.97 11.33 -15.09
C LYS A 55 -8.37 11.09 -16.46
N SER A 56 -7.29 11.79 -16.75
CA SER A 56 -6.62 11.60 -18.04
C SER A 56 -6.24 10.13 -18.17
N VAL A 57 -6.26 9.58 -19.39
CA VAL A 57 -5.82 8.20 -19.63
C VAL A 57 -4.41 7.99 -19.05
N PHE A 58 -3.54 9.01 -19.13
CA PHE A 58 -2.21 8.98 -18.52
C PHE A 58 -2.22 8.89 -17.00
N GLU A 59 -3.17 9.58 -16.34
CA GLU A 59 -3.34 9.56 -14.90
C GLU A 59 -3.82 8.18 -14.42
N GLU A 60 -4.76 7.56 -15.16
CA GLU A 60 -5.21 6.20 -14.87
C GLU A 60 -4.07 5.17 -15.03
N HIS A 61 -3.25 5.28 -16.07
CA HIS A 61 -2.09 4.42 -16.26
C HIS A 61 -1.05 4.62 -15.15
N MET A 62 -0.80 5.87 -14.74
CA MET A 62 0.12 6.17 -13.65
C MET A 62 -0.32 5.50 -12.34
N TYR A 63 -1.62 5.55 -12.00
CA TYR A 63 -2.14 4.85 -10.83
C TYR A 63 -1.98 3.34 -10.91
N LYS A 64 -2.28 2.73 -12.07
CA LYS A 64 -2.10 1.29 -12.28
C LYS A 64 -0.64 0.86 -12.08
N ILE A 65 0.29 1.61 -12.66
CA ILE A 65 1.73 1.34 -12.52
C ILE A 65 2.16 1.50 -11.07
N GLU A 66 1.64 2.48 -10.34
CA GLU A 66 1.97 2.67 -8.92
C GLU A 66 1.46 1.51 -8.06
N ASP A 67 0.23 1.03 -8.30
CA ASP A 67 -0.31 -0.14 -7.61
C ASP A 67 0.52 -1.40 -7.91
N GLU A 68 0.88 -1.64 -9.17
CA GLU A 68 1.75 -2.75 -9.57
C GLU A 68 3.13 -2.65 -8.91
N ARG A 69 3.72 -1.45 -8.87
CA ARG A 69 5.01 -1.19 -8.23
C ARG A 69 4.95 -1.47 -6.73
N PHE A 70 3.88 -1.03 -6.07
CA PHE A 70 3.67 -1.26 -4.65
C PHE A 70 3.57 -2.76 -4.31
N GLU A 71 2.80 -3.52 -5.08
CA GLU A 71 2.67 -4.98 -4.90
C GLU A 71 4.01 -5.69 -5.12
N LEU A 72 4.78 -5.29 -6.14
CA LEU A 72 6.12 -5.82 -6.38
C LEU A 72 7.08 -5.49 -5.24
N ASP A 73 7.08 -4.26 -4.74
CA ASP A 73 7.91 -3.84 -3.61
C ASP A 73 7.62 -4.68 -2.35
N ILE A 74 6.34 -4.97 -2.06
CA ILE A 74 5.96 -5.87 -0.96
C ILE A 74 6.55 -7.26 -1.16
N VAL A 75 6.43 -7.84 -2.36
CA VAL A 75 6.95 -9.19 -2.65
C VAL A 75 8.46 -9.22 -2.50
N MET A 76 9.17 -8.22 -3.00
CA MET A 76 10.61 -8.10 -2.88
C MET A 76 11.05 -8.02 -1.42
N GLU A 77 10.41 -7.17 -0.61
CA GLU A 77 10.78 -7.01 0.80
C GLU A 77 10.51 -8.27 1.61
N VAL A 78 9.37 -8.95 1.37
CA VAL A 78 9.06 -10.24 2.02
C VAL A 78 10.10 -11.31 1.66
N ASN A 79 10.50 -11.40 0.39
CA ASN A 79 11.51 -12.35 -0.05
C ASN A 79 12.90 -12.01 0.54
N LEU A 80 13.29 -10.74 0.53
CA LEU A 80 14.55 -10.29 1.11
C LEU A 80 14.61 -10.56 2.62
N SER A 81 13.51 -10.32 3.33
CA SER A 81 13.38 -10.65 4.75
C SER A 81 13.55 -12.15 4.99
N ALA A 82 12.93 -13.00 4.16
CA ALA A 82 13.07 -14.45 4.26
C ALA A 82 14.51 -14.92 3.98
N ILE A 83 15.18 -14.35 2.97
CA ILE A 83 16.59 -14.64 2.66
C ILE A 83 17.47 -14.29 3.87
N ARG A 84 17.35 -13.07 4.41
CA ARG A 84 18.14 -12.63 5.58
C ARG A 84 17.95 -13.55 6.79
N SER A 85 16.71 -13.97 7.06
CA SER A 85 16.42 -14.93 8.14
C SER A 85 17.09 -16.28 7.90
N LEU A 86 16.93 -16.85 6.72
CA LEU A 86 17.51 -18.16 6.39
C LEU A 86 19.05 -18.11 6.32
N GLU A 87 19.64 -17.02 5.85
CA GLU A 87 21.10 -16.80 5.90
C GLU A 87 21.61 -16.73 7.34
N SER A 88 20.89 -16.02 8.23
CA SER A 88 21.22 -15.98 9.66
C SER A 88 21.16 -17.37 10.30
N VAL A 89 20.12 -18.15 9.98
CA VAL A 89 20.01 -19.56 10.38
C VAL A 89 21.17 -20.38 9.84
N GLN A 90 21.54 -20.21 8.57
CA GLN A 90 22.66 -20.95 7.98
C GLN A 90 24.00 -20.61 8.64
N LEU A 91 24.24 -19.34 8.94
CA LEU A 91 25.43 -18.91 9.70
C LEU A 91 25.44 -19.53 11.09
N HIS A 92 24.30 -19.55 11.80
CA HIS A 92 24.20 -20.18 13.11
C HIS A 92 24.49 -21.69 13.02
N MET A 93 23.91 -22.39 12.05
CA MET A 93 24.17 -23.82 11.82
C MET A 93 25.65 -24.11 11.56
N ASN A 94 26.36 -23.24 10.82
CA ASN A 94 27.78 -23.41 10.55
C ASN A 94 28.66 -23.26 11.82
N SER A 95 28.17 -22.59 12.86
CA SER A 95 28.88 -22.44 14.14
C SER A 95 28.65 -23.60 15.12
N LEU A 96 27.64 -24.43 14.88
CA LEU A 96 27.28 -25.53 15.78
C LEU A 96 28.23 -26.72 15.63
N THR A 97 28.39 -27.49 16.72
CA THR A 97 29.09 -28.77 16.67
C THR A 97 28.26 -29.78 15.86
N PRO A 98 28.87 -30.84 15.28
CA PRO A 98 28.14 -31.82 14.49
C PRO A 98 27.00 -32.53 15.26
N GLU A 99 27.16 -32.72 16.57
CA GLU A 99 26.12 -33.30 17.44
C GLU A 99 24.94 -32.35 17.65
N GLN A 100 25.22 -31.07 17.90
CA GLN A 100 24.19 -30.04 18.03
C GLN A 100 23.46 -29.82 16.71
N LEU A 101 24.19 -29.82 15.60
CA LEU A 101 23.65 -29.63 14.26
C LEU A 101 22.67 -30.75 13.87
N ASN A 102 22.95 -32.00 14.28
CA ASN A 102 22.05 -33.13 14.00
C ASN A 102 20.74 -33.05 14.80
N ASN A 103 20.75 -32.37 15.95
CA ASN A 103 19.57 -32.16 16.79
C ASN A 103 18.91 -30.78 16.56
N PHE A 104 19.47 -29.96 15.67
CA PHE A 104 18.97 -28.61 15.41
C PHE A 104 17.68 -28.66 14.58
N GLN A 105 16.64 -27.98 15.08
CA GLN A 105 15.33 -27.87 14.44
C GLN A 105 14.89 -26.41 14.45
N LEU A 106 14.13 -26.01 13.43
CA LEU A 106 13.52 -24.68 13.37
C LEU A 106 12.09 -24.72 13.90
N ASP A 107 11.66 -23.59 14.45
CA ASP A 107 10.28 -23.36 14.87
C ASP A 107 9.42 -22.85 13.70
N ASP A 108 8.17 -22.46 14.00
CA ASP A 108 7.25 -21.90 13.02
C ASP A 108 7.70 -20.55 12.44
N GLN A 109 8.64 -19.86 13.07
CA GLN A 109 9.17 -18.58 12.62
C GLN A 109 10.28 -18.73 11.59
N LEU A 110 10.85 -19.94 11.42
CA LEU A 110 11.89 -20.23 10.44
C LEU A 110 13.10 -19.28 10.54
N GLY A 111 13.44 -18.85 11.76
CA GLY A 111 14.52 -17.89 12.02
C GLY A 111 14.15 -16.41 11.79
N GLY A 112 12.86 -16.12 11.58
CA GLY A 112 12.30 -14.78 11.51
C GLY A 112 11.81 -14.25 12.86
N GLN A 113 11.19 -13.06 12.81
CA GLN A 113 10.46 -12.46 13.94
C GLN A 113 8.95 -12.75 13.87
N SER A 114 8.48 -13.37 12.78
CA SER A 114 7.08 -13.65 12.51
C SER A 114 6.94 -14.99 11.79
N THR A 115 5.84 -15.70 12.04
CA THR A 115 5.52 -16.96 11.35
C THR A 115 4.97 -16.74 9.95
N PHE A 116 4.58 -15.50 9.61
CA PHE A 116 3.88 -15.19 8.37
C PHE A 116 4.82 -14.84 7.22
N THR A 117 5.81 -13.97 7.43
CA THR A 117 6.64 -13.40 6.36
C THR A 117 7.42 -14.49 5.61
N GLN A 118 8.17 -15.31 6.33
CA GLN A 118 8.97 -16.40 5.77
C GLN A 118 8.08 -17.44 5.10
N ARG A 119 6.95 -17.80 5.72
CA ARG A 119 5.96 -18.72 5.15
C ARG A 119 5.38 -18.18 3.85
N GLN A 120 5.08 -16.89 3.76
CA GLN A 120 4.52 -16.26 2.56
C GLN A 120 5.55 -16.25 1.42
N ALA A 121 6.83 -15.98 1.72
CA ALA A 121 7.90 -16.08 0.73
C ALA A 121 8.03 -17.51 0.16
N VAL A 122 8.07 -18.52 1.04
CA VAL A 122 8.12 -19.92 0.63
C VAL A 122 6.87 -20.33 -0.15
N GLN A 123 5.69 -19.88 0.26
CA GLN A 123 4.42 -20.12 -0.44
C GLN A 123 4.42 -19.56 -1.86
N ARG A 124 4.98 -18.36 -2.06
CA ARG A 124 5.07 -17.74 -3.40
C ARG A 124 5.99 -18.50 -4.34
N ILE A 125 7.12 -19.04 -3.85
CA ILE A 125 8.10 -19.73 -4.69
C ILE A 125 7.67 -21.18 -4.99
N TYR A 126 7.14 -21.88 -3.99
CA TYR A 126 6.89 -23.32 -4.07
C TYR A 126 5.43 -23.71 -4.29
N GLY A 127 4.49 -22.75 -4.20
CA GLY A 127 3.07 -22.97 -4.46
C GLY A 127 2.49 -24.06 -3.56
N GLU A 128 1.79 -25.03 -4.14
CA GLU A 128 1.13 -26.12 -3.41
C GLU A 128 2.10 -26.96 -2.56
N ARG A 129 3.37 -27.07 -2.96
CA ARG A 129 4.39 -27.83 -2.23
C ARG A 129 5.00 -27.08 -1.05
N ALA A 130 4.61 -25.82 -0.83
CA ALA A 130 5.23 -24.99 0.20
C ALA A 130 5.08 -25.56 1.62
N SER A 131 3.97 -26.24 1.93
CA SER A 131 3.77 -26.93 3.20
C SER A 131 4.85 -27.99 3.44
N GLU A 132 5.14 -28.82 2.44
CA GLU A 132 6.18 -29.85 2.50
C GLU A 132 7.58 -29.23 2.68
N ILE A 133 7.85 -28.12 1.98
CA ILE A 133 9.12 -27.40 2.10
C ILE A 133 9.28 -26.79 3.50
N ILE A 134 8.22 -26.20 4.05
CA ILE A 134 8.22 -25.64 5.40
C ILE A 134 8.45 -26.74 6.44
N ASP A 135 7.81 -27.89 6.30
CA ASP A 135 8.03 -29.03 7.20
C ASP A 135 9.46 -29.57 7.08
N GLY A 136 10.02 -29.59 5.86
CA GLY A 136 11.42 -29.92 5.60
C GLY A 136 12.39 -28.95 6.27
N LEU A 137 12.12 -27.64 6.20
CA LEU A 137 12.89 -26.60 6.87
C LEU A 137 12.89 -26.77 8.39
N LYS A 138 11.76 -27.17 8.99
CA LYS A 138 11.66 -27.40 10.44
C LYS A 138 12.41 -28.66 10.89
N ARG A 139 12.17 -29.79 10.20
CA ARG A 139 12.67 -31.10 10.62
C ARG A 139 14.15 -31.31 10.32
N ASN A 140 14.59 -30.89 9.13
CA ASN A 140 15.95 -31.10 8.64
C ASN A 140 16.55 -29.80 8.07
N PRO A 141 16.71 -28.74 8.88
CA PRO A 141 17.18 -27.43 8.43
C PRO A 141 18.56 -27.50 7.74
N ARG A 142 19.45 -28.38 8.22
CA ARG A 142 20.77 -28.62 7.62
C ARG A 142 20.73 -28.92 6.12
N VAL A 143 19.72 -29.66 5.67
CA VAL A 143 19.55 -30.04 4.26
C VAL A 143 18.66 -29.05 3.53
N ALA A 144 17.56 -28.64 4.14
CA ALA A 144 16.55 -27.82 3.49
C ALA A 144 16.99 -26.36 3.29
N VAL A 145 17.63 -25.72 4.28
CA VAL A 145 17.99 -24.29 4.23
C VAL A 145 18.92 -23.95 3.05
N PRO A 146 20.03 -24.68 2.81
CA PRO A 146 20.92 -24.38 1.67
C PRO A 146 20.26 -24.61 0.30
N ILE A 147 19.27 -25.51 0.21
CA ILE A 147 18.53 -25.77 -1.02
C ILE A 147 17.57 -24.62 -1.30
N VAL A 148 16.83 -24.19 -0.28
CA VAL A 148 15.86 -23.10 -0.40
C VAL A 148 16.55 -21.77 -0.70
N LEU A 149 17.71 -21.48 -0.09
CA LEU A 149 18.46 -20.24 -0.34
C LEU A 149 19.10 -20.15 -1.74
N LYS A 150 19.35 -21.28 -2.41
CA LYS A 150 19.91 -21.30 -3.78
C LYS A 150 18.86 -21.09 -4.87
N ARG A 151 17.59 -21.16 -4.51
CA ARG A 151 16.43 -21.21 -5.41
C ARG A 151 15.85 -19.82 -5.61
#